data_AF-A0AAN2DG14-F1
#
_entry.id   AF-A0AAN2DG14-F1
#
_cell.length_a   1.000
_cell.length_b   1.000
_cell.length_c   1.000
_cell.angle_alpha   90.00
_cell.angle_beta   90.00
_cell.angle_gamma   90.00
#
_symmetry.space_group_name_H-M   'P 1'
#
loop_
_entity.id
_entity.type
_entity.pdbx_description
1 polymer ?
#
loop_
_entity_poly.entity_id
_entity_poly.type
_entity_poly.pdbx_seq_one_letter_code
_entity_poly.pdbx_strand_id
1 'polypeptide(L)'
;MAYDFSKISMTALMHPAFDAGLALTRLDGRISRSPVGAGFLERQNFADACASLWIDGELVHLEDLVLHDATRDIRTPTHELTIARDVLRTRRRIADQSPEWVLSADGIRSLRKTSEIGSGGGDEATTVGVARPAVAIDAEGVGDDGDEEKDLPGVDYAAIDALLARSDAAIASATRPGRGGGVEKDSMIYDLDWDEDERLDEWRGVLRQVQDLPAVLQASVALDAWNELSVLQHAP
;
A
#
# COMPACT_ATOMS: atom_id res chain seq x y z
N MET A 1 22.44 10.96 4.23
CA MET A 1 23.08 12.31 4.28
C MET A 1 22.52 12.93 5.53
N ALA A 2 23.32 13.09 6.58
CA ALA A 2 22.76 13.36 7.91
C ALA A 2 21.89 14.62 7.94
N TYR A 3 20.67 14.48 8.46
CA TYR A 3 19.74 15.58 8.66
C TYR A 3 20.34 16.62 9.61
N ASP A 4 20.38 17.89 9.19
CA ASP A 4 21.09 18.96 9.90
C ASP A 4 20.12 19.90 10.63
N PHE A 5 19.95 19.65 11.92
CA PHE A 5 19.12 20.46 12.82
C PHE A 5 19.58 21.91 12.94
N SER A 6 20.84 22.24 12.64
CA SER A 6 21.36 23.61 12.81
C SER A 6 20.75 24.59 11.82
N LYS A 7 20.18 24.10 10.71
CA LYS A 7 19.47 24.90 9.70
C LYS A 7 18.09 25.34 10.18
N ILE A 8 17.53 24.69 11.20
CA ILE A 8 16.18 24.95 11.69
C ILE A 8 16.22 26.11 12.70
N SER A 9 15.55 27.21 12.36
CA SER A 9 15.37 28.32 13.30
C SER A 9 14.31 27.97 14.35
N MET A 10 14.75 27.34 15.45
CA MET A 10 13.85 26.92 16.53
C MET A 10 13.04 28.11 17.08
N THR A 11 13.69 29.26 17.29
CA THR A 11 13.03 30.47 17.81
C THR A 11 11.87 30.94 16.93
N ALA A 12 11.99 30.84 15.60
CA ALA A 12 10.92 31.23 14.69
C ALA A 12 9.75 30.23 14.68
N LEU A 13 10.03 28.94 14.94
CA LEU A 13 9.05 27.86 14.88
C LEU A 13 8.29 27.61 16.18
N MET A 14 8.85 28.00 17.34
CA MET A 14 8.22 27.71 18.64
C MET A 14 6.79 28.24 18.73
N HIS A 15 6.55 29.52 18.45
CA HIS A 15 5.23 30.12 18.61
C HIS A 15 4.20 29.55 17.62
N PRO A 16 4.46 29.49 16.30
CA PRO A 16 3.53 28.88 15.35
C PRO A 16 3.22 27.41 15.67
N ALA A 17 4.21 26.63 16.12
CA ALA A 17 3.99 25.22 16.46
C ALA A 17 3.06 25.05 17.66
N PHE A 18 3.17 25.91 18.68
CA PHE A 18 2.25 25.90 19.82
C PHE A 18 0.83 26.30 19.42
N ASP A 19 0.68 27.34 18.59
CA ASP A 19 -0.65 27.77 18.10
C ASP A 19 -1.32 26.66 17.30
N ALA A 20 -0.58 25.99 16.42
CA ALA A 20 -1.05 24.83 15.67
C ALA A 20 -1.45 23.67 16.58
N GLY A 21 -0.62 23.33 17.58
CA GLY A 21 -0.92 22.26 18.54
C GLY A 21 -2.19 22.54 19.35
N LEU A 22 -2.40 23.80 19.74
CA LEU A 22 -3.61 24.24 20.45
C LEU A 22 -4.85 24.14 19.55
N ALA A 23 -4.73 24.53 18.27
CA ALA A 23 -5.81 24.42 17.30
C ALA A 23 -6.20 22.96 17.04
N LEU A 24 -5.23 22.07 16.87
CA LEU A 24 -5.44 20.62 16.71
C LEU A 24 -6.14 20.02 17.93
N THR A 25 -5.63 20.28 19.13
CA THR A 25 -6.24 19.78 20.38
C THR A 25 -7.70 20.23 20.53
N ARG A 26 -8.02 21.47 20.14
CA ARG A 26 -9.40 21.99 20.15
C ARG A 26 -10.27 21.31 19.10
N LEU A 27 -9.72 21.04 17.92
CA LEU A 27 -10.42 20.33 16.85
C LEU A 27 -10.76 18.90 17.29
N ASP A 28 -9.79 18.16 17.83
CA ASP A 28 -9.98 16.80 18.34
C ASP A 28 -11.04 16.76 19.45
N GLY A 29 -10.96 17.72 20.38
CA GLY A 29 -11.95 17.87 21.45
C GLY A 29 -13.35 18.22 20.92
N ARG A 30 -13.49 18.81 19.74
CA ARG A 30 -14.79 19.10 19.10
C ARG A 30 -15.31 17.89 18.33
N ILE A 31 -14.45 17.20 17.58
CA ILE A 31 -14.83 16.02 16.78
C ILE A 31 -15.29 14.89 17.71
N SER A 32 -14.52 14.61 18.77
CA SER A 32 -14.83 13.54 19.74
C SER A 32 -16.17 13.73 20.47
N ARG A 33 -16.62 14.97 20.67
CA ARG A 33 -17.90 15.30 21.31
C ARG A 33 -19.05 15.49 20.32
N SER A 34 -18.77 15.46 19.03
CA SER A 34 -19.76 15.76 18.00
C SER A 34 -20.51 14.50 17.57
N PRO A 35 -21.86 14.53 17.47
CA PRO A 35 -22.63 13.40 16.94
C PRO A 35 -22.34 13.13 15.46
N VAL A 36 -21.74 14.08 14.75
CA VAL A 36 -21.34 13.93 13.33
C VAL A 36 -19.84 13.70 13.16
N GLY A 37 -19.10 13.42 14.24
CA GLY A 37 -17.64 13.24 14.21
C GLY A 37 -17.18 12.16 13.22
N ALA A 38 -17.83 10.99 13.23
CA ALA A 38 -17.54 9.92 12.29
C ALA A 38 -17.73 10.35 10.82
N GLY A 39 -18.85 11.02 10.52
CA GLY A 39 -19.11 11.52 9.17
C GLY A 39 -18.15 12.64 8.74
N PHE A 40 -17.63 13.43 9.67
CA PHE A 40 -16.57 14.40 9.40
C PHE A 40 -15.26 13.69 9.01
N LEU A 41 -14.84 12.69 9.79
CA LEU A 41 -13.61 11.91 9.52
C LEU A 41 -13.67 11.19 8.17
N GLU A 42 -14.81 10.56 7.84
CA GLU A 42 -15.00 9.93 6.54
C GLU A 42 -14.80 10.92 5.39
N ARG A 43 -15.45 12.09 5.43
CA ARG A 43 -15.29 13.12 4.38
C ARG A 43 -13.88 13.70 4.34
N GLN A 44 -13.23 13.84 5.50
CA GLN A 44 -11.85 14.29 5.58
C GLN A 44 -10.91 13.32 4.87
N ASN A 45 -11.10 12.02 5.03
CA ASN A 45 -10.26 11.01 4.36
C ASN A 45 -10.34 11.12 2.83
N PHE A 46 -11.53 11.34 2.28
CA PHE A 46 -11.68 11.59 0.84
C PHE A 46 -11.04 12.90 0.39
N ALA A 47 -11.30 13.99 1.11
CA ALA A 47 -10.74 15.30 0.79
C ALA A 47 -9.21 15.27 0.81
N ASP A 48 -8.63 14.52 1.76
CA ASP A 48 -7.20 14.40 1.89
C ASP A 48 -6.58 13.51 0.80
N ALA A 49 -7.24 12.41 0.41
CA ALA A 49 -6.81 11.63 -0.75
C ALA A 49 -6.76 12.49 -2.03
N CYS A 50 -7.81 13.28 -2.30
CA CYS A 50 -7.82 14.23 -3.42
C CYS A 50 -6.71 15.29 -3.30
N ALA A 51 -6.46 15.81 -2.09
CA ALA A 51 -5.42 16.80 -1.86
C ALA A 51 -4.00 16.23 -2.03
N SER A 52 -3.79 14.94 -1.72
CA SER A 52 -2.51 14.25 -1.93
C SER A 52 -2.17 14.23 -3.42
N LEU A 53 -3.10 13.75 -4.26
CA LEU A 53 -2.91 13.74 -5.72
C LEU A 53 -2.70 15.16 -6.28
N TRP A 54 -3.38 16.16 -5.72
CA TRP A 54 -3.18 17.55 -6.13
C TRP A 54 -1.75 18.04 -5.86
N ILE A 55 -1.15 17.65 -4.73
CA ILE A 55 0.25 18.00 -4.40
C ILE A 55 1.19 17.41 -5.44
N ASP A 56 0.88 16.20 -5.93
CA ASP A 56 1.64 15.50 -6.98
C ASP A 56 1.34 16.05 -8.39
N GLY A 57 0.42 17.01 -8.51
CA GLY A 57 0.04 17.66 -9.76
C GLY A 57 -1.11 16.99 -10.52
N GLU A 58 -1.70 15.95 -9.93
CA GLU A 58 -2.80 15.19 -10.51
C GLU A 58 -4.17 15.67 -10.01
N LEU A 59 -5.19 15.56 -10.87
CA LEU A 59 -6.54 16.00 -10.54
C LEU A 59 -7.51 14.81 -10.48
N VAL A 60 -8.08 14.58 -9.30
CA VAL A 60 -9.13 13.57 -9.09
C VAL A 60 -10.39 14.24 -8.55
N HIS A 61 -11.52 14.00 -9.21
CA HIS A 61 -12.82 14.48 -8.74
C HIS A 61 -13.29 13.67 -7.53
N LEU A 62 -13.78 14.38 -6.51
CA LEU A 62 -14.29 13.78 -5.28
C LEU A 62 -15.42 12.78 -5.57
N GLU A 63 -16.32 13.13 -6.48
CA GLU A 63 -17.45 12.30 -6.87
C GLU A 63 -17.00 10.98 -7.49
N ASP A 64 -16.00 11.04 -8.38
CA ASP A 64 -15.45 9.85 -9.02
C ASP A 64 -14.76 8.95 -7.99
N LEU A 65 -14.00 9.53 -7.03
CA LEU A 65 -13.39 8.77 -5.93
C LEU A 65 -14.42 8.11 -5.00
N VAL A 66 -15.53 8.80 -4.70
CA VAL A 66 -16.63 8.25 -3.90
C VAL A 66 -17.34 7.11 -4.63
N LEU A 67 -17.57 7.24 -5.93
CA LEU A 67 -18.17 6.19 -6.75
C LEU A 67 -17.25 4.98 -6.87
N HIS A 68 -15.95 5.21 -7.09
CA HIS A 68 -14.95 4.16 -7.18
C HIS A 68 -14.76 3.42 -5.85
N ASP A 69 -14.77 4.14 -4.71
CA ASP A 69 -14.77 3.50 -3.37
C ASP A 69 -15.96 2.54 -3.20
N ALA A 70 -17.12 2.95 -3.70
CA ALA A 70 -18.34 2.16 -3.62
C ALA A 70 -18.48 1.09 -4.72
N THR A 71 -17.49 0.89 -5.60
CA THR A 71 -17.57 0.00 -6.78
C THR A 71 -18.74 0.34 -7.71
N ARG A 72 -19.06 1.64 -7.82
CA ARG A 72 -20.17 2.19 -8.63
C ARG A 72 -19.67 3.11 -9.73
N ASP A 73 -18.55 2.71 -10.34
CA ASP A 73 -17.96 3.46 -11.44
C ASP A 73 -18.94 3.60 -12.60
N ILE A 74 -19.12 4.84 -13.05
CA ILE A 74 -19.93 5.18 -14.22
C ILE A 74 -19.07 5.29 -15.49
N ARG A 75 -17.74 5.32 -15.33
CA ARG A 75 -16.74 5.38 -16.40
C ARG A 75 -15.58 4.45 -16.03
N THR A 76 -14.76 4.08 -17.00
CA THR A 76 -13.53 3.33 -16.73
C THR A 76 -12.63 4.14 -15.77
N PRO A 77 -12.12 3.53 -14.68
CA PRO A 77 -11.28 4.24 -13.72
C PRO A 77 -9.96 4.65 -14.37
N THR A 78 -9.51 5.87 -14.07
CA THR A 78 -8.19 6.37 -14.50
C THR A 78 -7.11 5.90 -13.53
N HIS A 79 -5.84 6.00 -13.94
CA HIS A 79 -4.73 5.58 -13.10
C HIS A 79 -4.65 6.40 -11.80
N GLU A 80 -4.86 7.71 -11.91
CA GLU A 80 -4.86 8.65 -10.79
C GLU A 80 -6.01 8.35 -9.82
N LEU A 81 -7.15 7.90 -10.33
CA LEU A 81 -8.30 7.48 -9.52
C LEU A 81 -7.97 6.20 -8.72
N THR A 82 -7.22 5.26 -9.31
CA THR A 82 -6.72 4.06 -8.61
C THR A 82 -5.70 4.44 -7.52
N ILE A 83 -4.79 5.36 -7.79
CA ILE A 83 -3.83 5.85 -6.77
C ILE A 83 -4.57 6.55 -5.63
N ALA A 84 -5.52 7.45 -5.94
CA ALA A 84 -6.33 8.13 -4.93
C ALA A 84 -7.13 7.15 -4.05
N ARG A 85 -7.60 6.06 -4.65
CA ARG A 85 -8.26 4.96 -3.93
C ARG A 85 -7.33 4.26 -2.95
N ASP A 86 -6.08 4.03 -3.34
CA ASP A 86 -5.07 3.41 -2.47
C ASP A 86 -4.64 4.35 -1.34
N VAL A 87 -4.50 5.65 -1.60
CA VAL A 87 -4.27 6.67 -0.56
C VAL A 87 -5.43 6.66 0.44
N LEU A 88 -6.68 6.64 -0.03
CA LEU A 88 -7.87 6.57 0.83
C LEU A 88 -7.88 5.30 1.70
N ARG A 89 -7.58 4.12 1.12
CA ARG A 89 -7.50 2.85 1.87
C ARG A 89 -6.39 2.90 2.92
N THR A 90 -5.24 3.47 2.56
CA THR A 90 -4.10 3.63 3.46
C THR A 90 -4.47 4.52 4.65
N ARG A 91 -5.16 5.64 4.42
CA ARG A 91 -5.62 6.52 5.50
C ARG A 91 -6.63 5.87 6.44
N ARG A 92 -7.64 5.19 5.91
CA ARG A 92 -8.60 4.44 6.74
C ARG A 92 -7.91 3.39 7.58
N ARG A 93 -6.96 2.66 6.98
CA ARG A 93 -6.16 1.68 7.71
C ARG A 93 -5.35 2.31 8.84
N ILE A 94 -4.71 3.46 8.60
CA ILE A 94 -3.99 4.20 9.65
C ILE A 94 -4.93 4.59 10.79
N ALA A 95 -6.14 5.06 10.48
CA ALA A 95 -7.14 5.46 11.46
C ALA A 95 -7.67 4.30 12.32
N ASP A 96 -7.72 3.08 11.76
CA ASP A 96 -8.19 1.88 12.46
C ASP A 96 -7.11 1.21 13.34
N GLN A 97 -5.85 1.65 13.23
CA GLN A 97 -4.72 1.08 13.95
C GLN A 97 -4.37 1.87 15.21
N SER A 98 -3.55 1.29 16.09
CA SER A 98 -3.03 2.03 17.24
C SER A 98 -2.10 3.17 16.78
N PRO A 99 -2.02 4.30 17.51
CA PRO A 99 -1.14 5.41 17.14
C PRO A 99 0.33 5.01 17.01
N GLU A 100 0.78 4.04 17.82
CA GLU A 100 2.15 3.53 17.82
C GLU A 100 2.46 2.64 16.61
N TRP A 101 1.43 2.03 16.01
CA TRP A 101 1.62 1.10 14.89
C TRP A 101 2.20 1.80 13.67
N VAL A 102 1.72 3.00 13.34
CA VAL A 102 2.06 3.70 12.08
C VAL A 102 3.57 3.93 11.93
N LEU A 103 4.24 4.32 13.03
CA LEU A 103 5.68 4.60 13.05
C LEU A 103 6.53 3.37 13.44
N SER A 104 5.90 2.24 13.74
CA SER A 104 6.60 0.99 14.04
C SER A 104 7.27 0.41 12.79
N ALA A 105 8.24 -0.48 12.99
CA ALA A 105 8.90 -1.17 11.89
C ALA A 105 7.91 -1.97 11.01
N ASP A 106 6.94 -2.63 11.64
CA ASP A 106 5.94 -3.42 10.94
C ASP A 106 4.89 -2.56 10.24
N GLY A 107 4.51 -1.43 10.85
CA GLY A 107 3.60 -0.46 10.23
C GLY A 107 4.19 0.13 8.96
N ILE A 108 5.39 0.69 9.03
CA ILE A 108 6.06 1.28 7.86
C ILE A 108 6.31 0.24 6.77
N ARG A 109 6.76 -0.98 7.14
CA ARG A 109 6.93 -2.08 6.17
C ARG A 109 5.61 -2.40 5.48
N SER A 110 4.51 -2.44 6.24
CA SER A 110 3.20 -2.73 5.67
C SER A 110 2.66 -1.61 4.79
N LEU A 111 2.95 -0.34 5.09
CA LEU A 111 2.55 0.81 4.29
C LEU A 111 3.34 0.88 2.97
N ARG A 112 4.65 0.58 3.01
CA ARG A 112 5.52 0.46 1.82
C ARG A 112 5.02 -0.59 0.83
N LYS A 113 4.73 -1.80 1.31
CA LYS A 113 4.25 -2.90 0.45
C LYS A 113 2.94 -2.60 -0.27
N THR A 114 2.05 -1.83 0.34
CA THR A 114 0.79 -1.43 -0.30
C THR A 114 1.03 -0.44 -1.44
N SER A 115 2.04 0.43 -1.34
CA SER A 115 2.46 1.31 -2.44
C SER A 115 3.02 0.52 -3.64
N GLU A 116 3.79 -0.53 -3.40
CA GLU A 116 4.32 -1.40 -4.49
C GLU A 116 3.20 -2.17 -5.22
N ILE A 117 2.16 -2.60 -4.50
CA ILE A 117 1.03 -3.34 -5.09
C ILE A 117 0.16 -2.42 -5.98
N GLY A 118 0.06 -1.13 -5.67
CA GLY A 118 -0.66 -0.15 -6.51
C GLY A 118 0.01 0.15 -7.86
N SER A 119 1.32 -0.10 -7.99
CA SER A 119 2.07 0.08 -9.25
C SER A 119 1.86 -1.09 -10.23
N GLY A 120 1.55 -2.28 -9.73
CA GLY A 120 1.25 -3.47 -10.53
C GLY A 120 -0.26 -3.67 -10.62
N GLY A 121 -0.91 -3.06 -11.61
CA GLY A 121 -2.34 -3.24 -11.89
C GLY A 121 -2.77 -4.72 -11.82
N GLY A 122 -3.37 -5.07 -10.69
CA GLY A 122 -3.71 -6.43 -10.33
C GLY A 122 -4.53 -6.39 -9.06
N ASP A 123 -5.84 -6.29 -9.25
CA ASP A 123 -6.86 -6.37 -8.20
C ASP A 123 -6.78 -7.73 -7.49
N GLU A 124 -5.89 -7.86 -6.51
CA GLU A 124 -5.93 -9.00 -5.59
C GLU A 124 -6.98 -8.74 -4.52
N ALA A 125 -8.16 -9.28 -4.83
CA ALA A 125 -9.21 -9.58 -3.88
C ALA A 125 -8.59 -10.22 -2.61
N THR A 126 -8.50 -9.40 -1.56
CA THR A 126 -8.56 -9.74 -0.14
C THR A 126 -8.75 -11.24 0.14
N THR A 127 -7.68 -12.04 0.16
CA THR A 127 -7.71 -13.38 0.75
C THR A 127 -7.65 -13.25 2.26
N VAL A 128 -8.75 -12.79 2.87
CA VAL A 128 -9.02 -13.06 4.27
C VAL A 128 -9.40 -14.53 4.37
N GLY A 129 -8.53 -15.30 5.01
CA GLY A 129 -8.71 -16.72 5.24
C GLY A 129 -10.05 -17.00 5.94
N VAL A 130 -10.95 -17.64 5.21
CA VAL A 130 -12.04 -18.42 5.78
C VAL A 130 -11.76 -19.86 5.40
N ALA A 131 -11.21 -20.60 6.36
CA ALA A 131 -11.13 -22.05 6.30
C ALA A 131 -12.54 -22.61 6.09
N ARG A 132 -12.84 -23.09 4.88
CA ARG A 132 -14.02 -23.92 4.64
C ARG A 132 -13.70 -25.34 5.11
N PRO A 133 -14.55 -25.98 5.92
CA PRO A 133 -14.36 -27.38 6.27
C PRO A 133 -14.60 -28.25 5.04
N ALA A 134 -13.71 -29.21 4.83
CA ALA A 134 -13.86 -30.26 3.82
C ALA A 134 -15.12 -31.07 4.11
N VAL A 135 -16.08 -31.03 3.18
CA VAL A 135 -17.19 -31.98 3.14
C VAL A 135 -16.65 -33.22 2.43
N ALA A 136 -16.43 -34.29 3.20
CA ALA A 136 -16.21 -35.62 2.67
C ALA A 136 -17.51 -36.08 1.98
N ILE A 137 -17.43 -36.38 0.69
CA ILE A 137 -18.51 -37.03 -0.05
C ILE A 137 -18.16 -38.51 -0.04
N ASP A 138 -18.99 -39.30 0.66
CA ASP A 138 -18.90 -40.75 0.69
C ASP A 138 -19.01 -41.34 -0.72
N ALA A 139 -18.12 -42.27 -1.00
CA ALA A 139 -18.15 -43.12 -2.18
C ALA A 139 -19.08 -44.31 -1.91
N GLU A 140 -20.22 -44.37 -2.59
CA GLU A 140 -20.93 -45.62 -2.85
C GLU A 140 -20.92 -45.88 -4.36
N GLY A 141 -20.55 -47.11 -4.73
CA GLY A 141 -20.29 -47.50 -6.09
C GLY A 141 -21.25 -48.55 -6.65
N VAL A 142 -20.91 -48.87 -7.91
CA VAL A 142 -21.10 -50.13 -8.66
C VAL A 142 -22.37 -50.26 -9.53
N GLY A 143 -22.09 -50.54 -10.82
CA GLY A 143 -23.01 -51.03 -11.85
C GLY A 143 -22.72 -50.37 -13.21
N ASP A 144 -21.61 -50.69 -13.88
CA ASP A 144 -21.53 -51.66 -15.00
C ASP A 144 -22.19 -51.14 -16.28
N ASP A 145 -21.36 -50.71 -17.25
CA ASP A 145 -21.45 -51.13 -18.66
C ASP A 145 -20.49 -50.31 -19.55
N GLY A 146 -19.66 -51.02 -20.32
CA GLY A 146 -19.21 -50.58 -21.65
C GLY A 146 -17.90 -49.81 -21.75
N ASP A 147 -16.86 -50.52 -22.21
CA ASP A 147 -15.71 -49.95 -22.91
C ASP A 147 -16.18 -49.03 -24.06
N GLU A 148 -16.14 -47.72 -23.86
CA GLU A 148 -16.05 -46.73 -24.94
C GLU A 148 -15.16 -45.57 -24.46
N GLU A 149 -13.91 -45.59 -24.93
CA GLU A 149 -12.97 -44.47 -24.88
C GLU A 149 -13.60 -43.27 -25.61
N LYS A 150 -14.38 -42.48 -24.88
CA LYS A 150 -14.98 -41.24 -25.38
C LYS A 150 -14.00 -40.09 -25.17
N ASP A 151 -13.00 -40.06 -26.06
CA ASP A 151 -12.38 -38.79 -26.43
C ASP A 151 -13.51 -37.84 -26.85
N LEU A 152 -13.76 -36.81 -26.03
CA LEU A 152 -14.75 -35.79 -26.34
C LEU A 152 -14.36 -35.11 -27.67
N PRO A 153 -15.21 -35.17 -28.71
CA PRO A 153 -14.83 -34.69 -30.03
C PRO A 153 -14.63 -33.18 -29.99
N GLY A 154 -13.39 -32.75 -30.19
CA GLY A 154 -13.01 -31.33 -30.27
C GLY A 154 -12.12 -30.81 -29.15
N VAL A 155 -11.76 -31.64 -28.16
CA VAL A 155 -10.75 -31.31 -27.16
C VAL A 155 -9.52 -32.17 -27.41
N ASP A 156 -8.49 -31.57 -28.00
CA ASP A 156 -7.20 -32.23 -28.19
C ASP A 156 -6.47 -32.29 -26.83
N TYR A 157 -6.73 -33.35 -26.07
CA TYR A 157 -6.09 -33.59 -24.77
C TYR A 157 -4.56 -33.65 -24.90
N ALA A 158 -4.03 -34.12 -26.03
CA ALA A 158 -2.60 -34.11 -26.29
C ALA A 158 -2.04 -32.68 -26.43
N ALA A 159 -2.82 -31.75 -26.99
CA ALA A 159 -2.44 -30.35 -27.04
C ALA A 159 -2.43 -29.69 -25.65
N ILE A 160 -3.39 -30.04 -24.78
CA ILE A 160 -3.47 -29.56 -23.39
C ILE A 160 -2.29 -30.10 -22.58
N ASP A 161 -2.00 -31.40 -22.67
CA ASP A 161 -0.88 -32.03 -21.97
C ASP A 161 0.46 -31.49 -22.45
N ALA A 162 0.62 -31.23 -23.74
CA ALA A 162 1.82 -30.59 -24.28
C ALA A 162 1.98 -29.14 -23.79
N LEU A 163 0.87 -28.44 -23.55
CA LEU A 163 0.90 -27.07 -23.00
C LEU A 163 1.26 -27.10 -21.51
N LEU A 164 0.66 -28.02 -20.74
CA LEU A 164 0.97 -28.26 -19.33
C LEU A 164 2.44 -28.66 -19.13
N ALA A 165 2.94 -29.59 -19.93
CA ALA A 165 4.35 -30.01 -19.87
C ALA A 165 5.32 -28.86 -20.21
N ARG A 166 4.95 -27.98 -21.15
CA ARG A 166 5.75 -26.78 -21.44
C ARG A 166 5.70 -25.76 -20.31
N SER A 167 4.55 -25.54 -19.67
CA SER A 167 4.45 -24.65 -18.52
C SER A 167 5.19 -25.19 -17.29
N ASP A 168 5.09 -26.49 -17.01
CA ASP A 168 5.83 -27.13 -15.92
C ASP A 168 7.34 -27.08 -16.17
N ALA A 169 7.79 -27.29 -17.40
CA ALA A 169 9.19 -27.14 -17.77
C ALA A 169 9.67 -25.69 -17.63
N ALA A 170 8.85 -24.71 -18.00
CA ALA A 170 9.15 -23.29 -17.83
C ALA A 170 9.23 -22.89 -16.35
N ILE A 171 8.28 -23.33 -15.52
CA ILE A 171 8.29 -23.08 -14.07
C ILE A 171 9.48 -23.77 -13.43
N ALA A 172 9.74 -25.05 -13.71
CA ALA A 172 10.91 -25.76 -13.20
C ALA A 172 12.24 -25.10 -13.63
N SER A 173 12.28 -24.49 -14.82
CA SER A 173 13.44 -23.71 -15.27
C SER A 173 13.61 -22.40 -14.48
N ALA A 174 12.51 -21.76 -14.07
CA ALA A 174 12.50 -20.54 -13.28
C ALA A 174 12.79 -20.80 -11.78
N THR A 175 12.39 -21.95 -11.25
CA THR A 175 12.58 -22.32 -9.83
C THR A 175 13.93 -22.99 -9.54
N ARG A 176 14.75 -23.30 -10.56
CA ARG A 176 16.07 -23.93 -10.38
C ARG A 176 17.04 -22.97 -9.65
N PRO A 177 17.51 -23.31 -8.44
CA PRO A 177 18.48 -22.50 -7.70
C PRO A 177 19.87 -22.78 -8.27
N GLY A 178 20.22 -22.13 -9.38
CA GLY A 178 21.49 -22.47 -10.05
C GLY A 178 21.85 -21.73 -11.32
N ARG A 179 21.25 -20.56 -11.60
CA ARG A 179 21.77 -19.66 -12.62
C ARG A 179 21.86 -18.25 -12.07
N GLY A 180 22.98 -18.00 -11.39
CA GLY A 180 23.54 -16.65 -11.30
C GLY A 180 23.87 -16.19 -12.71
N GLY A 181 23.24 -15.09 -13.11
CA GLY A 181 23.32 -14.52 -14.44
C GLY A 181 22.15 -13.57 -14.55
N GLY A 182 22.41 -12.32 -14.17
CA GLY A 182 21.42 -11.28 -13.96
C GLY A 182 20.35 -11.29 -15.05
N VAL A 183 19.11 -11.43 -14.61
CA VAL A 183 18.07 -10.64 -15.24
C VAL A 183 18.45 -9.22 -14.90
N GLU A 184 19.12 -8.55 -15.83
CA GLU A 184 19.20 -7.08 -15.89
C GLU A 184 17.76 -6.58 -15.89
N LYS A 185 17.13 -6.53 -14.72
CA LYS A 185 16.03 -5.63 -14.44
C LYS A 185 16.66 -4.25 -14.57
N ASP A 186 16.44 -3.63 -15.73
CA ASP A 186 16.77 -2.25 -16.08
C ASP A 186 17.71 -1.54 -15.10
N SER A 187 19.02 -1.79 -15.24
CA SER A 187 20.09 -1.10 -14.52
C SER A 187 20.17 0.41 -14.85
N MET A 188 19.27 0.93 -15.69
CA MET A 188 19.15 2.36 -15.97
C MET A 188 18.17 3.09 -15.05
N ILE A 189 17.38 2.37 -14.23
CA ILE A 189 16.36 2.95 -13.35
C ILE A 189 16.62 2.63 -11.86
N TYR A 190 17.41 1.59 -11.57
CA TYR A 190 17.75 1.22 -10.19
C TYR A 190 19.21 1.55 -9.88
N ASP A 191 19.43 2.59 -9.07
CA ASP A 191 20.72 2.75 -8.36
C ASP A 191 20.87 1.54 -7.44
N LEU A 192 21.77 0.62 -7.81
CA LEU A 192 22.02 -0.64 -7.10
C LEU A 192 22.51 -0.42 -5.66
N ASP A 193 22.98 0.79 -5.36
CA ASP A 193 23.48 1.24 -4.06
C ASP A 193 22.41 1.99 -3.24
N TRP A 194 21.16 2.10 -3.72
CA TRP A 194 20.08 2.74 -2.99
C TRP A 194 19.48 1.81 -1.93
N ASP A 195 19.95 1.94 -0.69
CA ASP A 195 19.44 1.18 0.45
C ASP A 195 18.30 1.94 1.17
N GLU A 196 17.06 1.60 0.83
CA GLU A 196 15.87 2.17 1.48
C GLU A 196 15.81 1.85 2.98
N ASP A 197 16.31 0.68 3.40
CA ASP A 197 16.27 0.28 4.80
C ASP A 197 17.29 1.06 5.63
N GLU A 198 18.49 1.32 5.08
CA GLU A 198 19.50 2.20 5.70
C GLU A 198 18.96 3.63 5.88
N ARG A 199 18.33 4.20 4.84
CA ARG A 199 17.75 5.55 4.91
C ARG A 199 16.56 5.64 5.86
N LEU A 200 15.75 4.60 5.90
CA LEU A 200 14.64 4.52 6.85
C LEU A 200 15.15 4.46 8.30
N ASP A 201 16.26 3.76 8.54
CA ASP A 201 16.91 3.73 9.85
C ASP A 201 17.59 5.06 10.21
N GLU A 202 18.16 5.77 9.22
CA GLU A 202 18.64 7.16 9.36
C GLU A 202 17.48 8.08 9.78
N TRP A 203 16.34 8.00 9.10
CA TRP A 203 15.13 8.77 9.41
C TRP A 203 14.56 8.45 10.81
N ARG A 204 14.50 7.17 11.20
CA ARG A 204 14.14 6.78 12.58
C ARG A 204 15.14 7.29 13.61
N GLY A 205 16.41 7.45 13.22
CA GLY A 205 17.43 8.13 14.01
C GLY A 205 17.04 9.57 14.31
N VAL A 206 16.58 10.31 13.30
CA VAL A 206 16.09 11.69 13.44
C VAL A 206 14.88 11.75 14.39
N LEU A 207 13.90 10.85 14.24
CA LEU A 207 12.73 10.81 15.13
C LEU A 207 13.08 10.63 16.61
N ARG A 208 14.06 9.76 16.90
CA ARG A 208 14.55 9.56 18.28
C ARG A 208 15.22 10.80 18.85
N GLN A 209 15.84 11.64 18.03
CA GLN A 209 16.47 12.89 18.47
C GLN A 209 15.44 13.97 18.82
N VAL A 210 14.26 13.94 18.21
CA VAL A 210 13.19 14.94 18.44
C VAL A 210 12.08 14.47 19.38
N GLN A 211 12.16 13.26 19.92
CA GLN A 211 11.09 12.65 20.74
C GLN A 211 10.63 13.51 21.94
N ASP A 212 11.50 14.39 22.45
CA ASP A 212 11.23 15.27 23.60
C ASP A 212 10.67 16.64 23.18
N LEU A 213 10.55 16.92 21.88
CA LEU A 213 9.97 18.16 21.35
C LEU A 213 8.43 18.12 21.35
N PRO A 214 7.73 19.26 21.27
CA PRO A 214 6.29 19.30 21.01
C PRO A 214 5.88 18.51 19.75
N ALA A 215 4.74 17.81 19.80
CA ALA A 215 4.28 16.90 18.73
C ALA A 215 4.22 17.53 17.33
N VAL A 216 3.83 18.81 17.22
CA VAL A 216 3.81 19.53 15.93
C VAL A 216 5.22 19.71 15.37
N LEU A 217 6.21 20.01 16.22
CA LEU A 217 7.60 20.11 15.79
C LEU A 217 8.18 18.75 15.41
N GLN A 218 7.83 17.70 16.15
CA GLN A 218 8.20 16.33 15.78
C GLN A 218 7.66 15.98 14.40
N ALA A 219 6.38 16.25 14.13
CA ALA A 219 5.75 15.97 12.85
C ALA A 219 6.37 16.78 11.69
N SER A 220 6.65 18.07 11.91
CA SER A 220 7.30 18.91 10.90
C SER A 220 8.71 18.41 10.57
N VAL A 221 9.52 18.10 11.58
CA VAL A 221 10.88 17.54 11.38
C VAL A 221 10.81 16.17 10.72
N ALA A 222 9.86 15.31 11.14
CA ALA A 222 9.67 14.00 10.53
C ALA A 222 9.40 14.09 9.03
N LEU A 223 8.51 15.00 8.62
CA LEU A 223 8.18 15.23 7.22
C LEU A 223 9.35 15.82 6.43
N ASP A 224 10.01 16.83 7.00
CA ASP A 224 11.15 17.49 6.36
C ASP A 224 12.33 16.52 6.17
N ALA A 225 12.67 15.76 7.21
CA ALA A 225 13.70 14.73 7.14
C ALA A 225 13.35 13.59 6.18
N TRP A 226 12.07 13.22 6.06
CA TRP A 226 11.63 12.22 5.08
C TRP A 226 11.95 12.67 3.65
N ASN A 227 11.70 13.95 3.35
CA ASN A 227 11.96 14.55 2.05
C ASN A 227 13.46 14.75 1.80
N GLU A 228 14.21 15.31 2.75
CA GLU A 228 15.66 15.56 2.60
C GLU A 228 16.46 14.25 2.47
N LEU A 229 16.10 13.20 3.22
CA LEU A 229 16.75 11.90 3.14
C LEU A 229 16.32 11.10 1.92
N SER A 230 15.18 11.47 1.30
CA SER A 230 14.53 10.73 0.23
C SER A 230 14.40 9.26 0.63
N VAL A 231 13.60 8.98 1.67
CA VAL A 231 13.57 7.63 2.28
C VAL A 231 13.07 6.56 1.31
N LEU A 232 12.15 6.92 0.40
CA LEU A 232 11.67 6.04 -0.65
C LEU A 232 12.25 6.47 -1.99
N GLN A 233 12.64 5.50 -2.82
CA GLN A 233 13.15 5.77 -4.16
C GLN A 233 12.04 6.26 -5.11
N HIS A 234 10.81 5.78 -4.87
CA HIS A 234 9.62 6.15 -5.62
C HIS A 234 8.59 6.69 -4.63
N ALA A 235 8.19 7.96 -4.80
CA ALA A 235 6.93 8.42 -4.25
C ALA A 235 5.80 7.78 -5.08
N PRO A 236 4.73 7.26 -4.47
CA PRO A 236 3.52 6.91 -5.20
C PRO A 236 2.92 8.14 -5.89
#